data_AF-A0A3P6B2D1-F1
#
_entry.id   AF-A0A3P6B2D1-F1
#
_cell.length_a   1.000
_cell.length_b   1.000
_cell.length_c   1.000
_cell.angle_alpha   90.00
_cell.angle_beta   90.00
_cell.angle_gamma   90.00
#
_symmetry.space_group_name_H-M   'P 1'
#
loop_
_entity.id
_entity.type
_entity.pdbx_description
1 polymer ?
#
loop_
_entity_poly.entity_id
_entity_poly.type
_entity_poly.pdbx_seq_one_letter_code
_entity_poly.pdbx_strand_id
1 'polypeptide(L)' 'QVLQNHIDLLNPPAELEKRKHKLKRLVQSPNSFFMDVKCQGCFNITTVFSHSQTVVVCGTHRRKGQAH' A
#
# COMPACT_ATOMS: atom_id res chain seq x y z
N GLN A 1 -25.02 -5.84 -14.62
CA GLN A 1 -23.88 -6.56 -15.22
C GLN A 1 -23.39 -5.73 -16.41
N VAL A 2 -22.18 -5.17 -16.33
CA VAL A 2 -21.63 -4.33 -17.42
C VAL A 2 -21.16 -5.27 -18.52
N LEU A 3 -21.72 -5.14 -19.72
CA LEU A 3 -21.43 -6.00 -20.87
C LEU A 3 -19.96 -5.84 -21.27
N GLN A 4 -19.22 -6.95 -21.29
CA GLN A 4 -17.77 -7.03 -21.55
C GLN A 4 -17.35 -6.43 -22.90
N ASN A 5 -18.28 -6.24 -23.84
CA ASN A 5 -18.01 -5.86 -25.22
C ASN A 5 -18.11 -4.34 -25.49
N HIS A 6 -18.42 -3.51 -24.48
CA HIS A 6 -18.49 -2.05 -24.63
C HIS A 6 -17.75 -1.32 -23.49
N ILE A 7 -16.69 -1.94 -22.97
CA ILE A 7 -15.82 -1.31 -21.96
C ILE A 7 -14.79 -0.48 -22.72
N ASP A 8 -14.85 0.84 -22.54
CA ASP A 8 -13.81 1.75 -23.00
C ASP A 8 -12.47 1.36 -22.34
N LEU A 9 -11.53 0.88 -23.16
CA LEU A 9 -10.22 0.43 -22.70
C LEU A 9 -9.34 1.59 -22.22
N LEU A 10 -9.61 2.81 -22.68
CA LEU A 10 -8.89 4.01 -22.28
C LEU A 10 -9.45 4.59 -20.99
N ASN A 11 -10.73 4.34 -20.69
CA ASN A 11 -11.40 4.83 -19.49
C ASN A 11 -12.16 3.72 -18.75
N PRO A 12 -11.46 2.66 -18.27
CA PRO A 12 -12.10 1.60 -17.52
C PRO A 12 -12.63 2.12 -16.17
N PRO A 13 -13.76 1.59 -15.67
CA PRO A 13 -14.28 1.98 -14.36
C PRO A 13 -13.31 1.58 -13.23
N ALA A 14 -13.17 2.44 -12.23
CA ALA A 14 -12.22 2.29 -11.14
C ALA A 14 -12.33 0.96 -10.39
N GLU A 15 -13.54 0.42 -10.23
CA GLU A 15 -13.77 -0.88 -9.59
C GLU A 15 -13.15 -2.06 -10.34
N LEU A 16 -13.08 -1.99 -11.68
CA LEU A 16 -12.38 -3.00 -12.48
C LEU A 16 -10.86 -2.84 -12.33
N GLU A 17 -10.35 -1.61 -12.27
CA GLU A 17 -8.91 -1.37 -12.11
C GLU A 17 -8.37 -1.79 -10.74
N LYS A 18 -9.14 -1.58 -9.67
CA LYS A 18 -8.78 -1.98 -8.30
C LYS A 18 -8.60 -3.49 -8.16
N ARG A 19 -9.40 -4.29 -8.88
CA ARG A 19 -9.33 -5.76 -8.86
C ARG A 19 -8.18 -6.33 -9.70
N LYS A 20 -7.61 -5.54 -10.62
CA LYS A 20 -6.48 -5.98 -11.45
C LYS A 20 -5.19 -6.03 -10.64
N HIS A 21 -4.32 -6.98 -10.99
CA HIS A 21 -2.94 -7.02 -10.50
C HIS A 21 -2.20 -5.72 -10.86
N LYS A 22 -1.30 -5.26 -9.98
CA LYS A 22 -0.59 -3.96 -10.11
C LYS A 22 0.09 -3.72 -11.46
N LEU A 23 0.56 -4.80 -12.12
CA LEU A 23 1.21 -4.73 -13.44
C LEU A 23 0.24 -4.75 -14.65
N LYS A 24 -1.04 -5.09 -14.42
CA LYS A 24 -2.06 -5.24 -15.47
C LYS A 24 -3.09 -4.09 -15.50
N ARG A 25 -2.89 -3.07 -14.66
CA ARG A 25 -3.70 -1.82 -14.68
C ARG A 25 -3.41 -1.03 -15.96
N LEU A 26 -4.31 -0.10 -16.33
CA LEU A 26 -4.06 0.77 -17.49
C LEU A 26 -2.75 1.56 -17.31
N VAL A 27 -2.53 2.08 -16.09
CA VAL A 27 -1.27 2.65 -15.64
C VAL A 27 -0.76 1.86 -14.44
N GLN A 28 0.49 1.42 -14.49
CA GLN A 28 1.09 0.64 -13.41
C GLN A 28 1.36 1.52 -12.19
N SER A 29 0.96 1.04 -11.02
CA SER A 29 1.19 1.71 -9.74
C SER A 29 1.45 0.68 -8.64
N PRO A 30 2.30 0.99 -7.65
CA PRO A 30 2.56 0.09 -6.53
C PRO A 30 1.30 -0.12 -5.68
N ASN A 31 1.21 -1.29 -5.03
CA ASN A 31 0.19 -1.55 -4.00
C ASN A 31 0.68 -1.20 -2.58
N SER A 32 1.97 -0.90 -2.45
CA SER A 32 2.62 -0.55 -1.20
C SER A 32 2.62 0.96 -0.98
N PHE A 33 2.67 1.39 0.27
CA PHE A 33 2.64 2.79 0.67
C PHE A 33 3.53 3.03 1.88
N PHE A 34 3.88 4.29 2.12
CA PHE A 34 4.54 4.72 3.35
C PHE A 34 3.47 5.14 4.36
N MET A 35 3.67 4.80 5.63
CA MET A 35 2.77 5.14 6.72
C MET A 35 3.56 5.65 7.92
N ASP A 36 2.95 6.52 8.70
CA ASP A 36 3.54 7.03 9.93
C ASP A 36 3.05 6.21 11.12
N VAL A 37 3.98 5.54 11.81
CA VAL A 37 3.69 4.74 13.00
C VAL A 37 4.17 5.49 14.22
N LYS A 38 3.27 5.65 15.20
CA LYS A 38 3.59 6.23 16.50
C LYS A 38 3.95 5.12 17.49
N CYS A 39 5.13 5.22 18.11
CA CYS A 39 5.49 4.29 19.18
C CYS A 39 4.81 4.69 20.50
N GLN A 40 4.05 3.77 21.12
CA GLN A 40 3.38 4.04 22.40
C GLN A 40 4.34 4.33 23.57
N GLY A 41 5.61 3.89 23.49
CA GLY A 41 6.58 4.07 24.58
C GLY A 41 7.42 5.34 24.48
N CYS A 42 7.59 5.88 23.27
CA CYS A 42 8.51 6.99 23.02
C CYS A 42 7.83 8.21 22.42
N PHE A 43 6.56 8.09 22.01
CA PHE A 43 5.75 9.10 21.31
C PHE A 43 6.33 9.63 19.99
N ASN A 44 7.51 9.19 19.60
CA ASN A 44 8.13 9.46 18.31
C ASN A 44 7.33 8.81 17.18
N ILE A 45 7.24 9.55 16.07
CA ILE A 45 6.61 9.14 14.82
C ILE A 45 7.72 8.70 13.87
N THR A 46 7.60 7.51 13.31
CA THR A 46 8.54 6.97 12.31
C THR A 46 7.78 6.58 11.05
N THR A 47 8.26 7.03 9.89
CA THR A 47 7.72 6.64 8.60
C THR A 47 8.24 5.26 8.22
N VAL A 48 7.34 4.34 7.92
CA VAL A 48 7.63 2.94 7.57
C VAL A 48 6.97 2.56 6.25
N PHE A 49 7.58 1.63 5.54
CA PHE A 49 7.01 1.07 4.32
C PHE A 49 6.09 -0.11 4.66
N SER A 50 4.91 -0.20 4.04
CA SER A 50 3.91 -1.23 4.38
C SER A 50 4.46 -2.65 4.25
N HIS A 51 5.05 -3.00 3.11
CA HIS A 51 5.57 -4.35 2.87
C HIS A 51 7.07 -4.45 3.23
N SER A 52 7.43 -4.11 4.48
CA SER A 52 8.84 -4.12 4.93
C SER A 52 9.38 -5.54 5.10
N GLN A 53 10.59 -5.82 4.58
CA GLN A 53 11.26 -7.12 4.77
C GLN A 53 12.04 -7.18 6.09
N THR A 54 12.41 -6.02 6.63
CA THR A 54 13.20 -5.89 7.85
C THR A 54 12.34 -5.38 8.99
N VAL A 55 12.64 -5.84 10.21
CA VAL A 55 11.98 -5.31 11.42
C VAL A 55 12.28 -3.82 11.57
N VAL A 56 11.23 -3.02 11.81
CA VAL A 56 11.40 -1.60 12.12
C VAL A 56 11.60 -1.47 13.61
N VAL A 57 12.73 -0.88 14.00
CA VAL A 57 13.09 -0.67 15.40
C VAL A 57 12.91 0.80 15.73
N CYS A 58 12.23 1.10 16.84
CA CYS A 58 12.18 2.46 17.35
C CYS A 58 13.55 2.85 17.95
N GLY A 59 14.09 4.00 17.56
CA GLY A 59 15.48 4.38 17.91
C GLY A 59 15.76 4.55 19.40
N THR A 60 14.75 4.95 20.20
CA THR A 60 14.92 5.19 21.65
C THR A 60 14.53 4.00 22.52
N HIS A 61 13.65 3.13 22.05
CA HIS A 61 13.20 1.95 22.79
C HIS A 61 13.16 0.75 21.85
N ARG A 62 13.76 -0.38 22.25
CA ARG A 62 13.92 -1.61 21.44
C ARG A 62 12.61 -2.36 21.10
N ARG A 63 11.47 -1.68 20.98
CA ARG A 63 10.23 -2.31 20.49
C ARG A 63 10.32 -2.50 18.97
N LYS A 64 10.04 -3.73 18.55
CA LYS A 64 9.94 -4.11 17.14
C LYS A 64 8.51 -3.84 16.69
N GLY A 65 8.34 -2.94 15.73
CA GLY A 65 7.11 -2.83 14.96
C GLY A 65 7.29 -3.59 13.65
N GLN A 66 6.29 -4.37 13.24
CA GLN A 66 6.26 -4.97 11.92
C GLN A 66 5.15 -4.28 11.13
N ALA A 67 5.53 -3.65 10.02
CA ALA A 67 4.56 -3.22 9.02
C ALA A 67 4.13 -4.48 8.24
N HIS A 68 2.82 -4.67 8.11
CA HIS A 68 2.22 -5.78 7.35
C HIS A 68 2.18 -5.45 5.86
#